data_AF-A0A7V5MQ86-F1
#
_entry.id   AF-A0A7V5MQ86-F1
#
_cell.length_a   1.000
_cell.length_b   1.000
_cell.length_c   1.000
_cell.angle_alpha   90.00
_cell.angle_beta   90.00
_cell.angle_gamma   90.00
#
_symmetry.space_group_name_H-M   'P 1'
#
loop_
_entity.id
_entity.type
_entity.pdbx_description
1 polymer ?
#
loop_
_entity_poly.entity_id
_entity_poly.type
_entity_poly.pdbx_seq_one_letter_code
_entity_poly.pdbx_strand_id
1 'polypeptide(L)' 'MIDPTHNEKVAMEAVLPRLGEYVASVGMDRPLADYSREEILQLVDVVLTAYFDNLRDLTPDDVPF' A
#
# COMPACT_ATOMS: atom_id res chain seq x y z
N MET A 1 -6.85 -17.66 10.98
CA MET A 1 -7.27 -16.67 9.96
C MET A 1 -7.56 -15.40 10.73
N ILE A 2 -6.69 -14.40 10.64
CA ILE A 2 -6.98 -13.06 11.17
C ILE A 2 -7.98 -12.49 10.17
N ASP A 3 -9.22 -12.27 10.59
CA ASP A 3 -10.18 -11.56 9.74
C ASP A 3 -9.79 -10.09 9.78
N PRO A 4 -9.29 -9.51 8.68
CA PRO A 4 -9.03 -8.09 8.65
C PRO A 4 -10.37 -7.37 8.88
N THR A 5 -10.35 -6.41 9.79
CA THR A 5 -11.49 -5.54 10.06
C THR A 5 -11.95 -4.86 8.78
N HIS A 6 -13.20 -4.38 8.74
CA HIS A 6 -13.73 -3.70 7.56
C HIS A 6 -12.81 -2.56 7.09
N ASN A 7 -12.23 -1.82 8.03
CA ASN A 7 -11.29 -0.74 7.76
C ASN A 7 -9.97 -1.24 7.14
N GLU A 8 -9.43 -2.37 7.60
CA GLU A 8 -8.23 -2.97 7.02
C GLU A 8 -8.49 -3.46 5.58
N LYS A 9 -9.67 -4.01 5.28
CA LYS A 9 -10.04 -4.39 3.90
C LYS A 9 -10.09 -3.18 2.97
N VAL A 10 -10.74 -2.09 3.42
CA VAL A 10 -10.81 -0.83 2.65
C VAL A 10 -9.42 -0.23 2.45
N ALA A 11 -8.58 -0.23 3.50
CA ALA A 11 -7.20 0.23 3.39
C ALA A 11 -6.38 -0.61 2.40
N MET A 12 -6.55 -1.94 2.38
CA MET A 12 -5.89 -2.82 1.40
C MET A 12 -6.31 -2.50 -0.03
N GLU A 13 -7.59 -2.28 -0.29
CA GLU A 13 -8.09 -1.91 -1.63
C GLU A 13 -7.58 -0.54 -2.08
N ALA A 14 -7.45 0.41 -1.14
CA ALA A 14 -6.97 1.76 -1.42
C ALA A 14 -5.48 1.83 -1.79
N VAL A 15 -4.71 0.76 -1.55
CA VAL A 15 -3.29 0.68 -1.96
C VAL A 15 -3.14 0.35 -3.45
N LEU A 16 -4.12 -0.32 -4.06
CA LEU A 16 -4.03 -0.81 -5.44
C LEU A 16 -3.68 0.29 -6.47
N PRO A 17 -4.25 1.51 -6.40
CA PRO A 17 -3.87 2.60 -7.31
C PRO A 17 -2.40 3.01 -7.16
N ARG A 18 -1.89 3.13 -5.92
CA ARG A 18 -0.50 3.53 -5.64
C ARG A 18 0.50 2.49 -6.09
N LEU A 19 0.16 1.22 -5.92
CA LEU A 19 0.94 0.12 -6.46
C LEU A 19 1.00 0.17 -8.00
N GLY A 20 -0.13 0.44 -8.65
CA GLY A 20 -0.20 0.60 -10.11
C GLY A 20 0.65 1.77 -10.62
N GLU A 21 0.60 2.92 -9.94
CA GLU A 21 1.43 4.09 -10.25
C GLU A 21 2.93 3.78 -10.15
N TYR A 22 3.36 3.07 -9.10
CA TYR A 22 4.75 2.69 -8.93
C TYR A 22 5.23 1.73 -10.03
N VAL A 23 4.45 0.69 -10.32
CA VAL A 23 4.79 -0.28 -11.39
C VAL A 23 4.83 0.41 -12.76
N ALA A 24 3.90 1.33 -13.04
CA ALA A 24 3.92 2.12 -14.26
C ALA A 24 5.18 3.01 -14.37
N SER A 25 5.65 3.56 -13.25
CA SER A 25 6.88 4.35 -13.19
C SER A 25 8.17 3.54 -13.39
N VAL A 26 8.19 2.27 -12.95
CA VAL A 26 9.36 1.37 -13.10
C VAL A 26 9.41 0.75 -14.50
N GLY A 27 8.25 0.58 -15.14
CA GLY A 27 8.09 0.06 -16.49
C GLY A 27 7.22 -1.19 -16.52
N MET A 28 6.06 -1.10 -17.18
CA MET A 28 5.06 -2.18 -17.21
C MET A 28 5.52 -3.43 -17.99
N ASP A 29 6.55 -3.31 -18.84
CA ASP A 29 7.14 -4.41 -19.58
C ASP A 29 8.13 -5.24 -18.76
N ARG A 30 8.50 -4.80 -17.55
CA ARG A 30 9.39 -5.54 -16.65
C ARG A 30 8.57 -6.37 -15.66
N PRO A 31 8.75 -7.70 -15.62
CA PRO A 31 8.11 -8.51 -14.59
C PRO A 31 8.71 -8.18 -13.21
N LEU A 32 7.91 -8.35 -12.15
CA LEU A 32 8.37 -8.15 -10.76
C LEU A 32 9.61 -8.97 -10.39
N ALA A 33 9.84 -10.10 -11.08
CA ALA A 33 11.03 -10.94 -10.89
C ALA A 33 12.34 -10.25 -11.31
N ASP A 34 12.26 -9.27 -12.21
CA ASP A 34 13.42 -8.52 -12.73
C ASP A 34 13.66 -7.22 -11.95
N TYR A 35 12.93 -7.01 -10.84
CA TYR A 35 13.11 -5.85 -10.00
C TYR A 35 14.35 -6.05 -9.14
N SER A 36 15.18 -5.02 -9.08
CA SER A 36 16.27 -4.95 -8.13
C SER A 36 15.73 -4.93 -6.69
N ARG A 37 16.60 -5.30 -5.75
CA ARG A 37 16.28 -5.22 -4.32
C ARG A 37 15.80 -3.81 -3.92
N GLU A 38 16.37 -2.77 -4.50
CA GLU A 38 16.02 -1.37 -4.21
C GLU A 38 14.62 -1.03 -4.71
N GLU A 39 14.26 -1.47 -5.91
CA GLU A 39 12.91 -1.31 -6.48
C GLU A 39 11.87 -2.07 -5.65
N ILE A 40 12.18 -3.28 -5.20
CA ILE A 40 11.28 -4.05 -4.33
C ILE A 40 11.08 -3.35 -2.97
N LEU A 41 12.15 -2.83 -2.37
CA LEU A 41 12.05 -2.12 -1.09
C LEU A 41 11.21 -0.85 -1.22
N GLN A 42 11.36 -0.10 -2.31
CA GLN A 42 10.51 1.06 -2.59
C GLN A 42 9.07 0.68 -2.85
N LEU A 43 8.80 -0.41 -3.58
CA LEU A 43 7.44 -0.91 -3.79
C LEU A 43 6.76 -1.23 -2.44
N VAL A 44 7.49 -1.90 -1.54
CA VAL A 44 7.00 -2.20 -0.19
C VAL A 44 6.72 -0.93 0.61
N ASP A 45 7.62 0.06 0.53
CA ASP A 45 7.45 1.35 1.21
C ASP A 45 6.17 2.06 0.73
N VAL A 46 5.99 2.19 -0.60
CA VAL A 46 4.78 2.78 -1.20
C VAL A 46 3.50 2.08 -0.74
N VAL A 47 3.51 0.74 -0.72
CA VAL A 47 2.36 -0.07 -0.28
C VAL A 47 2.03 0.16 1.19
N LEU A 48 3.04 0.14 2.07
CA LEU A 48 2.85 0.31 3.50
C LEU A 48 2.43 1.75 3.85
N THR A 49 3.05 2.76 3.24
CA THR A 49 2.66 4.16 3.43
C THR A 49 1.21 4.37 3.04
N ALA A 50 0.80 3.91 1.85
CA ALA A 50 -0.58 4.04 1.41
C ALA A 50 -1.56 3.28 2.33
N TYR A 51 -1.17 2.10 2.81
CA TYR A 51 -2.00 1.31 3.72
C TYR A 51 -2.21 2.03 5.05
N PHE A 52 -1.13 2.51 5.69
CA PHE A 52 -1.22 3.19 6.98
C PHE A 52 -1.89 4.56 6.88
N ASP A 53 -1.68 5.30 5.79
CA ASP A 53 -2.38 6.56 5.54
C ASP A 53 -3.89 6.35 5.44
N ASN A 54 -4.33 5.34 4.68
CA ASN A 54 -5.76 5.01 4.57
C ASN A 54 -6.32 4.47 5.88
N LEU A 55 -5.59 3.62 6.59
CA LEU A 55 -6.04 3.10 7.87
C LEU A 55 -6.22 4.24 8.88
N ARG A 56 -5.29 5.20 8.91
CA ARG A 56 -5.36 6.40 9.75
C ARG A 56 -6.55 7.29 9.41
N ASP A 57 -6.88 7.44 8.13
CA ASP A 57 -8.05 8.21 7.68
C ASP A 57 -9.38 7.51 8.05
N LEU A 58 -9.39 6.17 8.04
CA LEU A 58 -10.55 5.33 8.41
C LEU A 58 -10.73 5.16 9.91
N THR A 59 -9.70 5.42 10.71
CA THR A 59 -9.78 5.63 12.16
C THR A 59 -9.53 7.10 12.47
N PRO A 60 -10.49 8.01 12.17
CA PRO A 60 -10.40 9.36 12.67
C PRO A 60 -10.37 9.27 14.20
N ASP A 61 -9.27 9.69 14.79
CA ASP A 61 -9.09 9.73 16.25
C ASP A 61 -10.26 10.51 16.88
N ASP A 62 -11.19 9.78 17.48
CA ASP A 62 -12.01 10.29 18.57
C ASP A 62 -11.30 9.93 19.89
N VAL A 63 -10.08 10.43 20.08
CA VAL A 63 -9.45 10.49 21.41
C VAL A 63 -8.56 11.73 21.55
N PRO A 64 -9.07 12.83 22.15
CA PRO A 64 -8.22 13.87 22.70
C PRO A 64 -7.70 13.43 24.08
N PHE A 65 -6.39 13.14 24.20
CA PHE A 65 -5.66 13.26 25.48
C PHE A 65 -4.20 13.67 25.23
#